data_AF-A0A968R9G3-F1
#
_entry.id   AF-A0A968R9G3-F1
#
_cell.length_a   1.000
_cell.length_b   1.000
_cell.length_c   1.000
_cell.angle_alpha   90.00
_cell.angle_beta   90.00
_cell.angle_gamma   90.00
#
_symmetry.space_group_name_H-M   'P 1'
#
loop_
_entity.id
_entity.type
_entity.pdbx_description
1 polymer ?
#
loop_
_entity_poly.entity_id
_entity_poly.type
_entity_poly.pdbx_seq_one_letter_code
_entity_poly.pdbx_strand_id
1 'polypeptide(L)'
;MATEAEVPASAPVPPELVVPPEELLTPPRTLPSATENEIKPVAQVPESSWLVVAKNRRVNRDWEALMLRVPENTRRCYQDLCTAPMARKPKRVFPLKGKLYKGAWEYEVTGSDRVFYVPDENQRKVLVYYAGTHPKSAPIPP
;
A
#
# COMPACT_ATOMS: atom_id res chain seq x y z
N MET A 1 60.77 -18.98 47.74
CA MET A 1 61.52 -17.76 48.15
C MET A 1 60.80 -16.59 47.51
N ALA A 2 60.22 -15.59 48.18
CA ALA A 2 60.11 -15.21 49.59
C ALA A 2 58.82 -14.35 49.73
N THR A 3 58.00 -14.59 50.76
CA THR A 3 57.56 -13.64 51.83
C THR A 3 56.73 -12.43 51.35
N GLU A 4 55.43 -12.35 51.64
CA GLU A 4 54.79 -11.96 52.92
C GLU A 4 54.66 -10.44 53.07
N ALA A 5 53.42 -9.95 53.21
CA ALA A 5 52.98 -8.75 53.94
C ALA A 5 51.45 -8.68 53.76
N GLU A 6 50.65 -9.26 54.64
CA GLU A 6 50.16 -8.72 55.92
C GLU A 6 48.89 -7.86 55.75
N VAL A 7 47.87 -8.28 56.49
CA VAL A 7 46.47 -7.83 56.57
C VAL A 7 46.34 -6.55 57.43
N PRO A 8 45.23 -5.78 57.40
CA PRO A 8 44.12 -6.14 58.30
C PRO A 8 42.70 -5.83 57.80
N ALA A 9 41.78 -6.53 58.45
CA ALA A 9 40.34 -6.44 58.37
C ALA A 9 39.77 -5.04 58.64
N SER A 10 38.68 -4.71 57.95
CA SER A 10 37.56 -3.99 58.57
C SER A 10 36.28 -4.33 57.82
N ALA A 11 35.51 -5.27 58.39
CA ALA A 11 34.07 -5.28 58.22
C ALA A 11 33.49 -4.49 59.40
N PRO A 12 32.42 -3.71 59.18
CA PRO A 12 31.13 -4.24 59.58
C PRO A 12 30.04 -4.06 58.51
N VAL A 13 29.15 -5.05 58.52
CA VAL A 13 27.97 -5.30 57.68
C VAL A 13 26.74 -4.47 58.15
N PRO A 14 25.52 -4.67 57.59
CA PRO A 14 24.74 -3.77 56.73
C PRO A 14 23.53 -3.17 57.49
N PRO A 15 22.55 -2.55 56.79
CA PRO A 15 21.28 -3.29 56.61
C PRO A 15 20.71 -3.13 55.18
N GLU A 16 20.25 -4.22 54.57
CA GLU A 16 18.82 -4.59 54.52
C GLU A 16 18.07 -3.69 53.52
N LEU A 17 17.69 -4.13 52.34
CA LEU A 17 16.51 -4.97 52.13
C LEU A 17 16.53 -5.52 50.70
N VAL A 18 16.81 -6.82 50.54
CA VAL A 18 16.26 -7.59 49.42
C VAL A 18 15.71 -8.88 50.03
N VAL A 19 14.46 -8.79 50.47
CA VAL A 19 13.58 -9.93 50.78
C VAL A 19 13.02 -10.50 49.47
N PRO A 20 12.65 -11.80 49.45
CA PRO A 20 12.98 -12.70 48.36
C PRO A 20 11.71 -13.28 47.69
N PRO A 21 11.57 -14.59 47.38
CA PRO A 21 11.37 -15.09 46.03
C PRO A 21 10.02 -15.83 45.83
N GLU A 22 9.89 -16.44 44.65
CA GLU A 22 8.93 -17.49 44.26
C GLU A 22 7.46 -17.08 44.03
N GLU A 23 6.97 -17.36 42.82
CA GLU A 23 5.87 -18.31 42.70
C GLU A 23 5.96 -19.08 41.37
N LEU A 24 5.31 -20.24 41.36
CA LEU A 24 5.66 -21.49 40.69
C LEU A 24 5.00 -21.71 39.31
N LEU A 25 5.70 -22.52 38.50
CA LEU A 25 5.20 -23.60 37.62
C LEU A 25 4.06 -23.33 36.61
N THR A 26 4.41 -23.28 35.31
CA THR A 26 3.85 -24.18 34.26
C THR A 26 4.57 -24.03 32.91
N PRO A 27 4.98 -25.11 32.21
CA PRO A 27 5.25 -25.11 30.76
C PRO A 27 4.04 -25.70 30.00
N PRO A 28 3.98 -25.75 28.65
CA PRO A 28 4.87 -25.24 27.60
C PRO A 28 4.11 -24.39 26.54
N ARG A 29 4.75 -23.40 25.91
CA ARG A 29 4.23 -22.88 24.64
C ARG A 29 5.33 -22.24 23.80
N THR A 30 5.82 -22.97 22.80
CA THR A 30 6.45 -22.32 21.67
C THR A 30 6.13 -23.07 20.39
N LEU A 31 5.00 -22.69 19.80
CA LEU A 31 4.88 -22.39 18.38
C LEU A 31 3.78 -21.32 18.25
N PRO A 32 4.06 -20.23 17.51
CA PRO A 32 3.26 -19.97 16.32
C PRO A 32 4.22 -19.87 15.14
N SER A 33 4.14 -20.78 14.17
CA SER A 33 3.24 -20.66 13.02
C SER A 33 3.46 -19.32 12.32
N ALA A 34 4.19 -19.38 11.19
CA ALA A 34 4.44 -18.26 10.31
C ALA A 34 3.13 -17.50 10.07
N THR A 35 3.07 -16.27 10.55
CA THR A 35 1.97 -15.35 10.26
C THR A 35 2.01 -15.08 8.77
N GLU A 36 1.15 -15.78 8.05
CA GLU A 36 0.67 -15.39 6.73
C GLU A 36 0.42 -13.89 6.77
N ASN A 37 1.19 -13.19 5.95
CA ASN A 37 1.21 -11.75 5.87
C ASN A 37 -0.19 -11.30 5.47
N GLU A 38 -0.98 -10.88 6.46
CA GLU A 38 -2.32 -10.30 6.31
C GLU A 38 -2.25 -9.23 5.22
N ILE A 39 -2.83 -9.55 4.06
CA ILE A 39 -3.10 -8.55 3.04
C ILE A 39 -4.19 -7.66 3.63
N LYS A 40 -3.79 -6.62 4.36
CA LYS A 40 -4.70 -5.57 4.80
C LYS A 40 -5.31 -4.97 3.52
N PRO A 41 -6.63 -5.06 3.28
CA PRO A 41 -7.24 -4.27 2.22
C PRO A 41 -7.14 -2.81 2.67
N VAL A 42 -6.12 -2.13 2.15
CA VAL A 42 -5.88 -0.72 2.42
C VAL A 42 -7.01 0.09 1.79
N ALA A 43 -7.38 1.15 2.50
CA ALA A 43 -8.35 2.19 2.12
C ALA A 43 -9.82 1.78 2.18
N GLN A 44 -10.42 2.09 3.32
CA GLN A 44 -11.82 2.43 3.45
C GLN A 44 -12.10 3.61 2.51
N VAL A 45 -12.49 3.31 1.26
CA VAL A 45 -13.05 4.30 0.34
C VAL A 45 -14.35 4.80 0.96
N PRO A 46 -14.65 6.11 0.93
CA PRO A 46 -15.96 6.59 1.34
C PRO A 46 -17.03 5.80 0.60
N GLU A 47 -18.08 5.32 1.27
CA GLU A 47 -19.11 4.44 0.70
C GLU A 47 -19.86 5.03 -0.52
N SER A 48 -19.60 6.30 -0.82
CA SER A 48 -20.12 7.07 -1.96
C SER A 48 -19.09 7.31 -3.08
N SER A 49 -17.88 6.77 -3.00
CA SER A 49 -16.81 6.97 -3.97
C SER A 49 -16.48 5.69 -4.74
N TRP A 50 -16.15 5.83 -6.02
CA TRP A 50 -15.73 4.73 -6.87
C TRP A 50 -14.38 4.16 -6.43
N LEU A 51 -14.27 2.84 -6.38
CA LEU A 51 -13.05 2.13 -6.01
C LEU A 51 -12.12 2.01 -7.22
N VAL A 52 -10.94 2.64 -7.19
CA VAL A 52 -9.95 2.52 -8.28
C VAL A 52 -9.03 1.32 -8.03
N VAL A 53 -8.95 0.41 -9.00
CA VAL A 53 -8.17 -0.84 -8.88
C VAL A 53 -7.36 -1.07 -10.14
N ALA A 54 -6.08 -1.40 -9.97
CA ALA A 54 -5.23 -1.83 -11.07
C ALA A 54 -5.53 -3.30 -11.46
N LYS A 55 -5.60 -3.59 -12.76
CA LYS A 55 -5.82 -4.94 -13.31
C LYS A 55 -4.72 -5.91 -12.91
N ASN A 56 -3.46 -5.47 -12.92
CA ASN A 56 -2.28 -6.29 -12.69
C ASN A 56 -1.25 -5.56 -11.83
N ARG A 57 -0.35 -6.30 -11.16
CA ARG A 57 0.79 -5.72 -10.41
C ARG A 57 1.66 -4.81 -11.28
N ARG A 58 1.81 -5.13 -12.57
CA ARG A 58 2.54 -4.28 -13.53
C ARG A 58 1.90 -2.89 -13.66
N VAL A 59 0.59 -2.85 -13.90
CA VAL A 59 -0.17 -1.59 -14.01
C VAL A 59 -0.07 -0.79 -12.71
N ASN A 60 -0.08 -1.47 -11.56
CA ASN A 60 0.10 -0.80 -10.27
C ASN A 60 1.49 -0.13 -10.18
N ARG A 61 2.56 -0.83 -10.57
CA ARG A 61 3.91 -0.24 -10.63
C ARG A 61 4.00 0.93 -11.61
N ASP A 62 3.37 0.82 -12.77
CA ASP A 62 3.37 1.90 -13.75
C ASP A 62 2.58 3.12 -13.24
N TRP A 63 1.48 2.89 -12.52
CA TRP A 63 0.73 3.94 -11.81
C TRP A 63 1.56 4.60 -10.72
N GLU A 64 2.26 3.84 -9.88
CA GLU A 64 3.18 4.37 -8.86
C GLU A 64 4.29 5.20 -9.52
N ALA A 65 4.89 4.72 -10.61
CA ALA A 65 5.89 5.46 -11.37
C ALA A 65 5.32 6.76 -11.95
N LEU A 66 4.07 6.76 -12.41
CA LEU A 66 3.37 7.95 -12.87
C LEU A 66 3.12 8.94 -11.72
N MET A 67 2.72 8.45 -10.54
CA MET A 67 2.60 9.28 -9.34
C MET A 67 3.93 9.94 -8.95
N LEU A 68 5.06 9.25 -9.11
CA LEU A 68 6.39 9.81 -8.84
C LEU A 68 6.79 10.88 -9.87
N ARG A 69 6.46 10.69 -11.15
CA ARG A 69 6.76 11.67 -12.21
C ARG A 69 5.88 12.91 -12.13
N VAL A 70 4.58 12.71 -11.94
CA VAL A 70 3.56 13.78 -12.00
C VAL A 70 2.52 13.61 -10.89
N PRO A 71 2.90 13.85 -9.62
CA PRO A 71 2.05 13.57 -8.46
C PRO A 71 0.75 14.38 -8.48
N GLU A 72 0.81 15.65 -8.85
CA GLU A 72 -0.37 16.52 -8.84
C GLU A 72 -1.43 16.10 -9.88
N ASN A 73 -1.00 15.81 -11.11
CA ASN A 73 -1.92 15.38 -12.16
C ASN A 73 -2.46 13.97 -11.89
N THR A 74 -1.63 13.07 -11.39
CA THR A 74 -2.05 11.69 -11.07
C THR A 74 -3.02 11.69 -9.89
N ARG A 75 -2.82 12.55 -8.88
CA ARG A 75 -3.76 12.72 -7.76
C ARG A 75 -5.10 13.26 -8.24
N ARG A 76 -5.11 14.24 -9.14
CA ARG A 76 -6.36 14.74 -9.76
C ARG A 76 -7.06 13.66 -10.58
N CYS A 77 -6.30 12.86 -11.35
CA CYS A 77 -6.84 11.71 -12.06
C CYS A 77 -7.50 10.72 -11.09
N TYR A 78 -6.81 10.34 -10.01
CA TYR A 78 -7.38 9.46 -8.97
C TYR A 78 -8.67 10.02 -8.37
N GLN A 79 -8.69 11.29 -7.99
CA GLN A 79 -9.87 11.95 -7.44
C GLN A 79 -11.04 11.96 -8.44
N ASP A 80 -10.75 12.20 -9.71
CA ASP A 80 -11.76 12.16 -10.77
C ASP A 80 -12.33 10.75 -10.97
N LEU A 81 -11.45 9.74 -10.96
CA LEU A 81 -11.86 8.34 -11.06
C LEU A 81 -12.70 7.91 -9.84
N CYS A 82 -12.38 8.39 -8.64
CA CYS A 82 -13.16 8.15 -7.42
C CYS A 82 -14.51 8.90 -7.40
N THR A 83 -14.59 10.06 -8.03
CA THR A 83 -15.80 10.90 -7.96
C THR A 83 -16.77 10.55 -9.08
N ALA A 84 -16.30 10.60 -10.33
CA ALA A 84 -17.12 10.40 -11.52
C ALA A 84 -16.22 9.90 -12.68
N PRO A 85 -15.90 8.61 -12.73
CA PRO A 85 -14.99 8.07 -13.74
C PRO A 85 -15.58 8.13 -15.16
N MET A 86 -16.90 8.27 -15.29
CA MET A 86 -17.58 8.46 -16.58
C MET A 86 -17.85 9.94 -16.91
N ALA A 87 -17.39 10.88 -16.08
CA ALA A 87 -17.54 12.30 -16.38
C ALA A 87 -16.65 12.68 -17.57
N ARG A 88 -17.29 13.03 -18.68
CA ARG A 88 -16.59 13.57 -19.85
C ARG A 88 -16.01 14.93 -19.51
N LYS A 89 -14.68 15.01 -19.50
CA LYS A 89 -13.94 16.27 -19.36
C LYS A 89 -13.24 16.59 -20.67
N PRO A 90 -13.57 17.71 -21.33
CA PRO A 90 -12.92 18.08 -22.57
C PRO A 90 -11.40 18.17 -22.37
N LYS A 91 -10.62 17.59 -23.29
CA LYS A 91 -9.15 17.53 -23.28
C LYS A 91 -8.52 16.70 -22.15
N ARG A 92 -9.30 15.96 -21.35
CA ARG A 92 -8.76 15.11 -20.27
C ARG A 92 -9.32 13.71 -20.25
N VAL A 93 -10.62 13.55 -20.46
CA VAL A 93 -11.30 12.25 -20.38
C VAL A 93 -12.00 11.97 -21.70
N PHE A 94 -11.55 10.91 -22.36
CA PHE A 94 -12.04 10.48 -23.66
C PHE A 94 -12.66 9.09 -23.56
N PRO A 95 -13.94 8.92 -23.93
CA PRO A 95 -14.50 7.59 -24.08
C PRO A 95 -13.91 6.93 -25.32
N LEU A 96 -13.40 5.71 -25.17
CA LEU A 96 -12.91 4.95 -26.32
C LEU A 96 -14.08 4.51 -27.19
N LYS A 97 -13.89 4.61 -28.51
CA LYS A 97 -14.87 4.20 -29.51
C LYS A 97 -14.44 2.89 -30.16
N GLY A 98 -15.38 1.95 -30.24
CA GLY A 98 -15.18 0.67 -30.92
C GLY A 98 -15.91 -0.46 -30.22
N LYS A 99 -16.28 -1.51 -30.96
CA LYS A 99 -16.97 -2.68 -30.38
C LYS A 99 -16.12 -3.35 -29.28
N LEU A 100 -14.80 -3.36 -29.47
CA LEU A 100 -13.83 -3.94 -28.53
C LEU A 100 -13.58 -3.06 -27.28
N TYR A 101 -13.88 -1.77 -27.38
CA TYR A 101 -13.60 -0.77 -26.34
C TYR A 101 -14.89 -0.25 -25.68
N LYS A 102 -16.00 -0.99 -25.80
CA LYS A 102 -17.30 -0.55 -25.31
C LYS A 102 -17.25 -0.37 -23.79
N GLY A 103 -17.39 0.88 -23.35
CA GLY A 103 -17.31 1.22 -21.92
C GLY A 103 -15.89 1.43 -21.41
N ALA A 104 -14.85 1.36 -22.25
CA ALA A 104 -13.50 1.74 -21.88
C ALA A 104 -13.29 3.25 -22.03
N TRP A 105 -12.45 3.80 -21.17
CA TRP A 105 -12.17 5.22 -21.07
C TRP A 105 -10.67 5.45 -21.02
N GLU A 106 -10.28 6.61 -21.52
CA GLU A 106 -8.91 7.10 -21.53
C GLU A 106 -8.87 8.43 -20.76
N TYR A 107 -7.95 8.52 -19.81
CA TYR A 107 -7.63 9.73 -19.07
C TYR A 107 -6.25 10.20 -19.48
N GLU A 108 -6.15 11.39 -20.05
CA GLU A 108 -4.89 12.06 -20.29
C GLU A 108 -4.43 12.73 -18.99
N VAL A 109 -3.39 12.17 -18.37
CA VAL A 109 -2.81 12.71 -17.13
C VAL A 109 -1.87 13.86 -17.48
N THR A 110 -1.09 13.68 -18.54
CA THR A 110 -0.19 14.66 -19.15
C THR A 110 -0.23 14.46 -20.66
N GLY A 111 0.24 15.44 -21.45
CA GLY A 111 0.31 15.29 -22.91
C GLY A 111 1.16 14.09 -23.39
N SER A 112 1.97 13.51 -22.51
CA SER A 112 2.79 12.32 -22.75
C SER A 112 2.26 11.04 -22.11
N ASP A 113 1.40 11.11 -21.10
CA ASP A 113 0.99 9.95 -20.30
C ASP A 113 -0.54 9.81 -20.25
N ARG A 114 -1.00 8.58 -20.49
CA ARG A 114 -2.41 8.21 -20.54
C ARG A 114 -2.69 7.05 -19.58
N VAL A 115 -3.88 7.09 -19.02
CA VAL A 115 -4.44 6.03 -18.18
C VAL A 115 -5.66 5.49 -18.90
N PHE A 116 -5.70 4.17 -19.07
CA PHE A 116 -6.87 3.51 -19.61
C PHE A 116 -7.56 2.69 -18.53
N TYR A 117 -8.88 2.84 -18.45
CA TYR A 117 -9.68 2.23 -17.42
C TYR A 117 -11.07 1.84 -17.92
N VAL A 118 -11.71 0.95 -17.19
CA VAL A 118 -13.10 0.54 -17.41
C VAL A 118 -13.85 0.75 -16.09
N PRO A 119 -14.85 1.64 -16.04
CA PRO A 119 -15.74 1.76 -14.90
C PRO A 119 -16.80 0.65 -14.92
N ASP A 120 -16.89 -0.09 -13.83
CA ASP A 120 -17.90 -1.09 -13.52
C ASP A 120 -18.99 -0.46 -12.65
N GLU A 121 -20.13 -0.12 -13.26
CA GLU A 121 -21.28 0.48 -12.56
C GLU A 121 -21.85 -0.43 -11.47
N ASN A 122 -21.86 -1.74 -11.72
CA ASN A 122 -22.39 -2.74 -10.79
C ASN A 122 -21.61 -2.79 -9.47
N GLN A 123 -20.29 -2.62 -9.54
CA GLN A 123 -19.39 -2.70 -8.39
C GLN A 123 -18.93 -1.31 -7.91
N ARG A 124 -19.37 -0.23 -8.59
CA ARG A 124 -18.81 1.13 -8.44
C ARG A 124 -17.29 1.12 -8.39
N LYS A 125 -16.69 0.38 -9.32
CA LYS A 125 -15.26 0.14 -9.37
C LYS A 125 -14.71 0.66 -10.68
N VAL A 126 -13.46 1.10 -10.68
CA VAL A 126 -12.73 1.54 -11.85
C VAL A 126 -11.54 0.62 -12.03
N LEU A 127 -11.60 -0.24 -13.04
CA LEU A 127 -10.51 -1.13 -13.37
C LEU A 127 -9.52 -0.43 -14.31
N VAL A 128 -8.41 0.02 -13.77
CA VAL A 128 -7.29 0.58 -14.53
C VAL A 128 -6.47 -0.57 -15.10
N TYR A 129 -6.43 -0.69 -16.42
CA TYR A 129 -5.68 -1.75 -17.09
C TYR A 129 -4.40 -1.26 -17.77
N TYR A 130 -4.19 0.05 -17.83
CA TYR A 130 -2.96 0.66 -18.28
C TYR A 130 -2.80 2.04 -17.64
N ALA A 131 -1.58 2.37 -17.23
CA ALA A 131 -1.22 3.70 -16.75
C ALA A 131 0.22 3.98 -17.14
N GLY A 132 0.51 5.11 -17.77
CA GLY A 132 1.88 5.47 -18.10
C GLY A 132 1.99 6.17 -19.44
N THR A 133 3.18 6.11 -20.03
CA THR A 133 3.52 6.85 -21.25
C THR A 133 2.69 6.38 -22.43
N HIS A 134 2.29 7.31 -23.30
CA HIS A 134 1.37 7.06 -24.41
C HIS A 134 1.84 5.86 -25.25
N PRO A 135 1.09 4.73 -25.23
CA PRO A 135 1.44 3.58 -26.02
C PRO A 135 1.14 3.86 -27.49
N LYS A 136 1.95 3.30 -28.41
CA LYS A 136 1.73 3.41 -29.86
C LYS A 136 0.38 2.83 -30.32
N SER A 137 -0.25 1.99 -29.49
CA SER A 137 -1.57 1.42 -29.75
C SER A 137 -2.36 1.40 -28.44
N ALA A 138 -3.66 1.70 -28.53
CA ALA A 138 -4.54 1.63 -27.37
C ALA A 138 -4.55 0.19 -26.81
N PRO A 139 -4.30 0.02 -25.50
CA PRO A 139 -4.34 -1.30 -24.89
C PRO A 139 -5.77 -1.85 -24.94
N ILE A 140 -5.90 -3.15 -25.17
CA ILE A 140 -7.21 -3.80 -25.24
C ILE A 140 -7.76 -3.96 -23.81
N PRO A 141 -8.99 -3.52 -23.53
CA PRO A 141 -9.61 -3.72 -22.23
C PRO A 141 -9.81 -5.23 -21.94
N PRO A 142 -9.82 -5.62 -20.66
CA PRO A 142 -10.13 -7.00 -20.25
C PRO A 142 -11.48 -7.50 -20.76
#